data_AF-A0A7J3X6J4-F1
#
_entry.id   AF-A0A7J3X6J4-F1
#
_cell.length_a   1.000
_cell.length_b   1.000
_cell.length_c   1.000
_cell.angle_alpha   90.00
_cell.angle_beta   90.00
_cell.angle_gamma   90.00
#
_symmetry.space_group_name_H-M   'P 1'
#
loop_
_entity.id
_entity.type
_entity.pdbx_description
1 polymer ?
#
loop_
_entity_poly.entity_id
_entity_poly.type
_entity_poly.pdbx_seq_one_letter_code
_entity_poly.pdbx_strand_id
1 'polypeptide(L)'
;MLSSGAVLRFLLLLPLLAAALRTPGAALASPQSLESDQILAQCVKLVEELSSEGVNVSQQVELLNTAIKYLELNQPEAARPLVEEAFAQLVELREKLPSMKLEENLKRGAAILALAATPALFYYFFPRLYALVWLHNRRSYVVRHSRRGRK
;
A
#
# COMPACT_ATOMS: atom_id res chain seq x y z
N MET A 1 -9.96 5.63 76.97
CA MET A 1 -9.78 4.16 76.80
C MET A 1 -10.44 3.75 75.49
N LEU A 2 -9.75 3.97 74.37
CA LEU A 2 -10.22 3.57 73.04
C LEU A 2 -9.63 2.21 72.72
N SER A 3 -10.53 1.29 72.38
CA SER A 3 -10.32 -0.15 72.25
C SER A 3 -9.32 -0.49 71.13
N SER A 4 -8.11 -0.91 71.53
CA SER A 4 -7.03 -1.39 70.65
C SER A 4 -7.38 -2.65 69.85
N GLY A 5 -8.54 -3.27 70.08
CA GLY A 5 -8.97 -4.51 69.40
C GLY A 5 -9.60 -4.30 68.02
N ALA A 6 -10.15 -3.11 67.74
CA ALA A 6 -10.84 -2.85 66.46
C ALA A 6 -9.88 -2.55 65.30
N VAL A 7 -8.79 -1.85 65.60
CA VAL A 7 -7.77 -1.46 64.60
C VAL A 7 -7.00 -2.68 64.08
N LEU A 8 -6.77 -3.67 64.96
CA LEU A 8 -6.05 -4.90 64.60
C LEU A 8 -6.86 -5.82 63.67
N ARG A 9 -8.19 -5.81 63.78
CA ARG A 9 -9.09 -6.57 62.89
C ARG A 9 -9.20 -5.94 61.50
N PHE A 10 -9.11 -4.62 61.40
CA PHE A 10 -9.10 -3.90 60.12
C PHE A 10 -7.78 -4.08 59.36
N LEU A 11 -6.65 -4.18 60.07
CA LEU A 11 -5.33 -4.42 59.47
C LEU A 11 -5.13 -5.84 58.91
N LEU A 12 -5.90 -6.83 59.39
CA LEU A 12 -5.83 -8.21 58.90
C LEU A 12 -6.77 -8.53 57.72
N LEU A 13 -7.75 -7.67 57.43
CA LEU A 13 -8.66 -7.85 56.28
C LEU A 13 -8.13 -7.23 54.97
N LEU A 14 -7.21 -6.26 55.07
CA LEU A 14 -6.61 -5.59 53.92
C LEU A 14 -5.70 -6.49 53.05
N PRO A 15 -4.90 -7.43 53.57
CA PRO A 15 -4.12 -8.34 52.73
C PRO A 15 -4.99 -9.43 52.06
N LEU A 16 -6.17 -9.75 52.59
CA LEU A 16 -7.07 -10.74 52.01
C LEU A 16 -7.82 -10.19 50.78
N LEU A 17 -8.16 -8.88 50.79
CA LEU A 17 -8.75 -8.20 49.64
C LEU A 17 -7.72 -7.99 48.51
N ALA A 18 -6.46 -7.72 48.87
CA ALA A 18 -5.35 -7.61 47.90
C ALA A 18 -5.01 -8.95 47.23
N ALA A 19 -5.25 -10.08 47.89
CA ALA A 19 -5.09 -11.41 47.30
C ALA A 19 -6.22 -11.75 46.30
N ALA A 20 -7.45 -11.26 46.51
CA ALA A 20 -8.57 -11.49 45.59
C ALA A 20 -8.46 -10.70 44.27
N LEU A 21 -7.85 -9.51 44.28
CA LEU A 21 -7.51 -8.75 43.06
C LEU A 21 -6.28 -9.29 42.31
N ARG A 22 -5.60 -10.28 42.89
CA ARG A 22 -4.45 -10.96 42.30
C ARG A 22 -4.84 -12.33 41.78
N THR A 23 -6.03 -12.42 41.19
CA THR A 23 -6.24 -13.39 40.11
C THR A 23 -5.51 -12.82 38.90
N PRO A 24 -4.31 -13.30 38.54
CA PRO A 24 -4.05 -13.33 37.11
C PRO A 24 -5.19 -14.18 36.57
N GLY A 25 -6.04 -13.57 35.75
CA GLY A 25 -6.70 -14.30 34.69
C GLY A 25 -5.60 -14.87 33.79
N ALA A 26 -4.86 -15.84 34.31
CA ALA A 26 -4.13 -16.84 33.57
C ALA A 26 -5.21 -17.78 32.99
N ALA A 27 -6.12 -17.21 32.21
CA ALA A 27 -6.61 -17.88 31.04
C ALA A 27 -5.35 -18.14 30.23
N LEU A 28 -4.81 -19.35 30.39
CA LEU A 28 -3.96 -20.08 29.47
C LEU A 28 -3.59 -19.24 28.24
N ALA A 29 -2.64 -18.32 28.38
CA ALA A 29 -2.00 -17.68 27.24
C ALA A 29 -1.12 -18.77 26.64
N SER A 30 -1.76 -19.62 25.82
CA SER A 30 -1.09 -20.60 25.00
C SER A 30 0.01 -19.86 24.24
N PRO A 31 1.24 -20.39 24.17
CA PRO A 31 2.34 -19.76 23.41
C PRO A 31 1.94 -19.43 21.96
N GLN A 32 0.95 -20.14 21.41
CA GLN A 32 0.38 -19.89 20.07
C GLN A 32 -0.38 -18.56 19.95
N SER A 33 -0.99 -18.06 21.03
CA SER A 33 -1.73 -16.78 21.01
C SER A 33 -0.78 -15.59 20.85
N LEU A 34 0.38 -15.62 21.51
CA LEU A 34 1.40 -14.57 21.44
C LEU A 34 2.09 -14.51 20.06
N GLU A 35 2.33 -15.65 19.42
CA GLU A 35 2.87 -15.70 18.06
C GLU A 35 1.87 -15.15 17.03
N SER A 36 0.59 -15.48 17.18
CA SER A 36 -0.48 -15.00 16.29
C SER A 36 -0.60 -13.47 16.35
N ASP A 37 -0.56 -12.89 17.56
CA ASP A 37 -0.62 -11.44 17.76
C ASP A 37 0.59 -10.71 17.16
N GLN A 38 1.79 -11.29 17.25
CA GLN A 38 2.99 -10.72 16.64
C GLN A 38 2.93 -10.70 15.11
N ILE A 39 2.46 -11.79 14.49
CA ILE A 39 2.34 -11.88 13.03
C ILE A 39 1.28 -10.89 12.53
N LEU A 40 0.14 -10.78 13.23
CA LEU A 40 -0.88 -9.78 12.91
C LEU A 40 -0.35 -8.35 12.98
N ALA A 41 0.38 -8.02 14.04
CA ALA A 41 1.01 -6.71 14.18
C ALA A 41 2.01 -6.41 13.04
N GLN A 42 2.76 -7.42 12.58
CA GLN A 42 3.64 -7.28 11.42
C GLN A 42 2.87 -7.08 10.12
N CYS A 43 1.78 -7.81 9.90
CA CYS A 43 0.93 -7.63 8.73
C CYS A 43 0.32 -6.23 8.67
N VAL A 44 -0.20 -5.72 9.80
CA VAL A 44 -0.76 -4.37 9.87
C VAL A 44 0.29 -3.31 9.54
N LYS A 45 1.51 -3.45 10.07
CA LYS A 45 2.62 -2.54 9.72
C LYS A 45 2.96 -2.58 8.22
N LEU A 46 3.02 -3.77 7.63
CA LEU A 46 3.29 -3.92 6.19
C LEU A 46 2.18 -3.30 5.34
N VAL A 47 0.91 -3.47 5.74
CA VAL A 47 -0.23 -2.83 5.08
C VAL A 47 -0.11 -1.31 5.14
N GLU A 48 0.25 -0.76 6.30
CA GLU A 48 0.44 0.69 6.48
C GLU A 48 1.60 1.22 5.60
N GLU A 49 2.74 0.52 5.61
CA GLU A 49 3.88 0.84 4.74
C GLU A 49 3.47 0.83 3.26
N LEU A 50 2.89 -0.26 2.76
CA LEU A 50 2.50 -0.39 1.36
C LEU A 50 1.40 0.60 0.95
N SER A 51 0.43 0.85 1.84
CA SER A 51 -0.63 1.84 1.60
C SER A 51 -0.06 3.26 1.55
N SER A 52 0.92 3.58 2.39
CA SER A 52 1.59 4.89 2.37
C SER A 52 2.35 5.14 1.07
N GLU A 53 2.78 4.06 0.42
CA GLU A 53 3.45 4.07 -0.88
C GLU A 53 2.48 4.06 -2.07
N GLY A 54 1.16 4.10 -1.81
CA GLY A 54 0.10 4.17 -2.83
C GLY A 54 -0.24 2.82 -3.46
N VAL A 55 0.22 1.72 -2.89
CA VAL A 55 -0.10 0.37 -3.36
C VAL A 55 -1.49 -0.03 -2.87
N ASN A 56 -2.29 -0.62 -3.76
CA ASN A 56 -3.60 -1.13 -3.38
C ASN A 56 -3.46 -2.42 -2.54
N VAL A 57 -3.83 -2.34 -1.27
CA VAL A 57 -3.79 -3.43 -0.29
C VAL A 57 -5.18 -3.88 0.18
N SER A 58 -6.25 -3.49 -0.53
CA SER A 58 -7.64 -3.74 -0.09
C SER A 58 -7.95 -5.23 0.10
N GLN A 59 -7.41 -6.10 -0.75
CA GLN A 59 -7.64 -7.55 -0.66
C GLN A 59 -6.97 -8.15 0.59
N GLN A 60 -5.76 -7.70 0.91
CA GLN A 60 -5.00 -8.18 2.08
C GLN A 60 -5.65 -7.70 3.38
N VAL A 61 -6.21 -6.48 3.39
CA VAL A 61 -6.99 -5.94 4.51
C VAL A 61 -8.28 -6.75 4.72
N GLU A 62 -8.95 -7.17 3.65
CA GLU A 62 -10.14 -8.00 3.74
C GLU A 62 -9.83 -9.40 4.32
N LEU A 63 -8.72 -10.02 3.89
CA LEU A 63 -8.23 -11.27 4.46
C LEU A 63 -7.89 -11.12 5.94
N LEU A 64 -7.19 -10.04 6.34
CA LEU A 64 -6.90 -9.78 7.74
C LEU A 64 -8.17 -9.56 8.58
N ASN A 65 -9.13 -8.79 8.07
CA ASN A 65 -10.41 -8.58 8.76
C ASN A 65 -11.17 -9.89 8.96
N THR A 66 -11.09 -10.79 7.98
CA THR A 66 -11.70 -12.11 8.08
C THR A 66 -10.98 -12.97 9.13
N ALA A 67 -9.64 -12.92 9.15
CA ALA A 67 -8.84 -13.61 10.18
C ALA A 67 -9.14 -13.09 11.60
N ILE A 68 -9.27 -11.77 11.78
CA ILE A 68 -9.63 -11.15 13.06
C ILE A 68 -11.01 -11.65 13.53
N LYS A 69 -12.00 -11.74 12.64
CA LYS A 69 -13.31 -12.30 12.98
C LYS A 69 -13.22 -13.76 13.48
N TYR A 70 -12.38 -14.58 12.85
CA TYR A 70 -12.16 -15.96 13.32
C TYR A 70 -11.47 -16.01 14.70
N LEU A 71 -10.58 -15.05 15.00
CA LEU A 71 -9.97 -14.93 16.32
C LEU A 71 -10.99 -14.47 17.38
N GLU A 72 -11.87 -13.53 17.07
CA GLU A 72 -12.97 -13.11 17.95
C GLU A 72 -13.93 -14.27 18.26
N LEU A 73 -14.10 -15.20 17.31
CA LEU A 73 -14.89 -16.42 17.47
C LEU A 73 -14.13 -17.55 18.19
N ASN A 74 -12.92 -17.30 18.71
CA ASN A 74 -12.02 -18.28 19.32
C ASN A 74 -11.69 -19.48 18.39
N GLN A 75 -11.56 -19.24 17.09
CA GLN A 75 -11.17 -20.22 16.07
C GLN A 75 -9.78 -19.91 15.49
N PRO A 76 -8.70 -20.04 16.27
CA PRO A 76 -7.35 -19.68 15.83
C PRO A 76 -6.84 -20.56 14.69
N GLU A 77 -7.27 -21.82 14.61
CA GLU A 77 -6.88 -22.75 13.53
C GLU A 77 -7.40 -22.29 12.15
N ALA A 78 -8.57 -21.64 12.11
CA ALA A 78 -9.13 -21.09 10.88
C ALA A 78 -8.54 -19.71 10.53
N ALA A 79 -8.15 -18.92 11.53
CA ALA A 79 -7.55 -17.60 11.33
C ALA A 79 -6.12 -17.69 10.80
N ARG A 80 -5.32 -18.63 11.31
CA ARG A 80 -3.89 -18.78 10.98
C ARG A 80 -3.59 -18.85 9.47
N PRO A 81 -4.24 -19.71 8.66
CA PRO A 81 -3.95 -19.77 7.22
C PRO A 81 -4.27 -18.45 6.50
N LEU A 82 -5.30 -17.72 6.94
CA LEU A 82 -5.66 -16.42 6.35
C LEU A 82 -4.61 -15.35 6.64
N VAL A 83 -4.05 -15.35 7.85
CA VAL A 83 -2.96 -14.45 8.22
C VAL A 83 -1.68 -14.78 7.45
N GLU A 84 -1.34 -16.07 7.35
CA GLU A 84 -0.17 -16.52 6.59
C GLU A 84 -0.31 -16.20 5.09
N GLU A 85 -1.49 -16.38 4.52
CA GLU A 85 -1.79 -16.00 3.14
C GLU A 85 -1.67 -14.49 2.92
N ALA A 86 -2.29 -13.69 3.80
CA ALA A 86 -2.19 -12.23 3.73
C ALA A 86 -0.73 -11.77 3.85
N PHE A 87 0.04 -12.36 4.76
CA PHE A 87 1.46 -12.05 4.94
C PHE A 87 2.26 -12.38 3.68
N ALA A 88 2.08 -13.56 3.09
CA ALA A 88 2.77 -13.96 1.86
C ALA A 88 2.48 -12.99 0.70
N GLN A 89 1.21 -12.60 0.52
CA GLN A 89 0.81 -11.62 -0.49
C GLN A 89 1.44 -10.24 -0.24
N LEU A 90 1.48 -9.78 1.01
CA LEU A 90 2.10 -8.49 1.38
C LEU A 90 3.61 -8.50 1.12
N VAL A 91 4.30 -9.61 1.40
CA VAL A 91 5.74 -9.75 1.10
C VAL A 91 5.97 -9.71 -0.41
N GLU A 92 5.17 -10.43 -1.20
CA GLU A 92 5.27 -10.41 -2.66
C GLU A 92 5.02 -9.00 -3.24
N LEU A 93 4.02 -8.29 -2.71
CA LEU A 93 3.75 -6.90 -3.08
C LEU A 93 4.92 -5.98 -2.75
N ARG A 94 5.55 -6.17 -1.58
CA ARG A 94 6.72 -5.40 -1.15
C ARG A 94 7.92 -5.64 -2.08
N GLU A 95 8.15 -6.88 -2.52
CA GLU A 95 9.24 -7.21 -3.44
C GLU A 95 9.02 -6.63 -4.85
N LYS A 96 7.76 -6.56 -5.30
CA LYS A 96 7.38 -5.96 -6.59
C LYS A 96 7.35 -4.44 -6.58
N LEU A 97 7.36 -3.84 -5.41
CA LEU A 97 7.26 -2.40 -5.23
C LEU A 97 8.35 -1.59 -5.95
N PRO A 98 9.66 -1.89 -5.82
CA PRO A 98 10.69 -1.14 -6.51
C PRO A 98 10.53 -1.17 -8.03
N SER A 99 10.16 -2.30 -8.63
CA SER A 99 9.95 -2.39 -10.08
C SER A 99 8.74 -1.58 -10.53
N MET A 100 7.62 -1.64 -9.79
CA MET A 100 6.44 -0.81 -10.06
C MET A 100 6.76 0.70 -9.98
N LYS A 101 7.47 1.13 -8.94
CA LYS A 101 7.91 2.53 -8.81
C LYS A 101 8.84 2.96 -9.95
N LEU A 102 9.76 2.10 -10.37
CA LEU A 102 10.66 2.40 -11.49
C LEU A 102 9.88 2.60 -12.78
N GLU A 103 8.93 1.72 -13.11
CA GLU A 103 8.11 1.88 -14.31
C GLU A 103 7.30 3.18 -14.29
N GLU A 104 6.69 3.50 -13.16
CA GLU A 104 5.89 4.72 -13.03
C GLU A 104 6.75 5.98 -13.15
N ASN A 105 7.90 5.99 -12.46
CA ASN A 105 8.86 7.10 -12.54
C ASN A 105 9.41 7.26 -13.96
N LEU A 106 9.66 6.17 -14.67
CA LEU A 106 10.17 6.19 -16.04
C LEU A 106 9.10 6.72 -17.01
N LYS A 107 7.83 6.32 -16.85
CA LYS A 107 6.70 6.87 -17.60
C LYS A 107 6.54 8.38 -17.36
N ARG A 108 6.55 8.82 -16.09
CA ARG A 108 6.45 10.24 -15.71
C ARG A 108 7.64 11.04 -16.25
N GLY A 109 8.86 10.54 -16.07
CA GLY A 109 10.09 11.16 -16.57
C GLY A 109 10.11 11.27 -18.09
N ALA A 110 9.69 10.23 -18.81
CA ALA A 110 9.57 10.26 -20.26
C ALA A 110 8.55 11.30 -20.74
N ALA A 111 7.41 11.43 -20.06
CA ALA A 111 6.40 12.45 -20.39
C ALA A 111 6.96 13.88 -20.19
N ILE A 112 7.64 14.12 -19.07
CA ILE A 112 8.29 15.41 -18.78
C ILE A 112 9.34 15.73 -19.83
N LEU A 113 10.20 14.76 -20.18
CA LEU A 113 11.22 14.93 -21.22
C LEU A 113 10.61 15.19 -22.59
N ALA A 114 9.53 14.50 -22.95
CA ALA A 114 8.83 14.73 -24.21
C ALA A 114 8.27 16.16 -24.29
N LEU A 115 7.64 16.64 -23.21
CA LEU A 115 7.15 18.01 -23.13
C LEU A 115 8.29 19.04 -23.19
N ALA A 116 9.37 18.79 -22.45
CA ALA A 116 10.55 19.67 -22.45
C ALA A 116 11.27 19.70 -23.82
N ALA A 117 11.29 18.58 -24.54
CA ALA A 117 11.89 18.48 -25.87
C ALA A 117 11.00 19.05 -26.98
N THR A 118 9.69 19.22 -26.74
CA THR A 118 8.73 19.67 -27.74
C THR A 118 9.13 20.99 -28.42
N PRO A 119 9.54 22.06 -27.70
CA PRO A 119 9.95 23.31 -28.34
C PRO A 119 11.18 23.13 -29.23
N ALA A 120 12.21 22.44 -28.74
CA ALA A 120 13.45 22.23 -29.50
C ALA A 120 13.21 21.40 -30.76
N LEU A 121 12.42 20.32 -30.65
CA LEU A 121 12.01 19.50 -31.78
C LEU A 121 11.18 20.30 -32.78
N PHE A 122 10.25 21.13 -32.30
CA PHE A 122 9.44 21.98 -33.17
C PHE A 122 10.33 22.93 -33.98
N TYR A 123 11.23 23.68 -33.34
CA TYR A 123 12.12 24.61 -34.06
C TYR A 123 13.04 23.91 -35.06
N TYR A 124 13.50 22.69 -34.75
CA TYR A 124 14.38 21.96 -35.66
C TYR A 124 13.64 21.30 -36.84
N PHE A 125 12.51 20.64 -36.58
CA PHE A 125 11.79 19.85 -37.58
C PHE A 125 10.77 20.66 -38.39
N PHE A 126 10.14 21.66 -37.78
CA PHE A 126 9.07 22.42 -38.43
C PHE A 126 9.51 23.10 -39.73
N PRO A 127 10.67 23.78 -39.82
CA PRO A 127 11.11 24.41 -41.07
C PRO A 127 11.32 23.40 -42.20
N ARG A 128 11.84 22.20 -41.86
CA ARG A 128 12.10 21.13 -42.83
C ARG A 128 10.81 20.49 -43.33
N LEU A 129 9.89 20.18 -42.41
CA LEU A 129 8.57 19.64 -42.77
C LEU A 129 7.78 20.65 -43.61
N TYR A 130 7.80 21.93 -43.22
CA TYR A 130 7.19 23.00 -44.00
C TYR A 130 7.75 23.08 -45.42
N ALA A 131 9.08 23.04 -45.57
CA ALA A 131 9.73 23.07 -46.88
C ALA A 131 9.33 21.87 -47.77
N LEU A 132 9.24 20.67 -47.19
CA LEU A 132 8.82 19.46 -47.91
C LEU A 132 7.37 19.56 -48.38
N VAL A 133 6.46 19.98 -47.50
CA VAL A 133 5.04 20.17 -47.83
C VAL A 133 4.90 21.25 -48.91
N TRP A 134 5.62 22.35 -48.79
CA TRP A 134 5.61 23.43 -49.77
C TRP A 134 6.10 22.97 -51.16
N LEU A 135 7.21 22.23 -51.22
CA LEU A 135 7.74 21.68 -52.47
C LEU A 135 6.76 20.69 -53.13
N HIS A 136 6.14 19.82 -52.33
CA HIS A 136 5.14 18.88 -52.83
C HIS A 136 3.92 19.61 -53.42
N ASN A 137 3.41 20.62 -52.72
CA ASN A 137 2.25 21.38 -53.17
C ASN A 137 2.56 22.24 -54.42
N ARG A 138 3.75 22.85 -54.47
CA ARG A 138 4.20 23.64 -55.64
C ARG A 138 4.31 22.77 -56.90
N ARG A 139 4.84 21.55 -56.80
CA ARG A 139 4.92 20.61 -57.94
C ARG A 139 3.54 20.30 -58.51
N SER A 140 2.54 20.09 -57.65
CA SER A 140 1.15 19.85 -58.07
C SER A 140 0.54 21.05 -58.80
N TYR A 141 0.90 22.28 -58.41
CA TYR A 141 0.39 23.51 -59.03
C TYR A 141 0.96 23.73 -60.46
N VAL A 142 2.25 23.48 -60.66
CA VAL A 142 2.92 23.66 -61.96
C VAL A 142 2.40 22.68 -63.02
N VAL A 143 2.17 21.41 -62.64
CA VAL A 143 1.66 20.38 -63.57
C VAL A 143 0.23 20.68 -64.04
N ARG A 144 -0.62 21.26 -63.17
CA ARG A 144 -1.98 21.65 -63.53
C ARG A 144 -2.00 22.84 -64.49
N HIS A 145 -1.13 23.82 -64.31
CA HIS A 145 -1.05 24.98 -65.21
C HIS A 145 -0.48 24.64 -66.59
N SER A 146 0.50 23.72 -66.69
CA SER A 146 1.07 23.35 -68.01
C SER A 146 0.05 22.61 -68.90
N ARG A 147 -0.90 21.87 -68.32
CA ARG A 147 -2.00 21.21 -69.06
C ARG A 147 -3.08 22.18 -69.55
N ARG A 148 -3.27 23.34 -68.89
CA ARG A 148 -4.32 24.31 -69.27
C ARG A 148 -3.91 25.23 -70.42
N GLY A 149 -2.61 25.48 -70.63
CA GLY A 149 -2.09 26.31 -71.72
C GLY A 149 -1.84 25.58 -73.05
N ARG A 150 -2.19 24.30 -73.16
CA ARG A 150 -2.07 23.48 -74.39
C ARG A 150 -3.42 23.15 -75.04
N LYS A 151 -4.51 23.75 -74.57
CA LYS A 151 -5.83 23.70 -75.23
C LYS A 151 -6.12 25.07 -75.81
#